data_AF-A0A9D0HHV9-F1
#
_entry.id   AF-A0A9D0HHV9-F1
#
_cell.length_a   1.000
_cell.length_b   1.000
_cell.length_c   1.000
_cell.angle_alpha   90.00
_cell.angle_beta   90.00
_cell.angle_gamma   90.00
#
_symmetry.space_group_name_H-M   'P 1'
#
loop_
_entity.id
_entity.type
_entity.pdbx_description
1 polymer ?
#
loop_
_entity_poly.entity_id
_entity_poly.type
_entity_poly.pdbx_seq_one_letter_code
_entity_poly.pdbx_strand_id
1 'polypeptide(L)'
;MHHRNRHSPSHRQHGRRYLRAALTAFVVGTGVAAGGAARAQDIDRDEAADAIYAEAKRLYEAGNYMRACPKFRAVHKIDPGVGSALYLGDCLEKEGKLASAMDAF
;
A
#
# COMPACT_ATOMS: atom_id res chain seq x y z
N MET A 1 49.11 -0.99 27.30
CA MET A 1 49.54 -2.29 27.86
C MET A 1 48.45 -3.33 27.60
N HIS A 2 48.86 -4.43 26.98
CA HIS A 2 48.28 -5.80 26.99
C HIS A 2 46.80 -6.01 26.62
N HIS A 3 46.53 -6.50 25.40
CA HIS A 3 46.55 -7.92 24.98
C HIS A 3 45.29 -8.69 25.41
N ARG A 4 44.46 -9.08 24.43
CA ARG A 4 44.03 -10.49 24.26
C ARG A 4 43.30 -10.68 22.94
N ASN A 5 44.12 -10.92 21.93
CA ASN A 5 43.84 -11.94 20.93
C ASN A 5 43.61 -13.29 21.67
N ARG A 6 42.55 -14.04 21.36
CA ARG A 6 42.64 -15.50 21.08
C ARG A 6 41.29 -16.20 20.84
N HIS A 7 41.29 -16.90 19.70
CA HIS A 7 40.69 -18.20 19.38
C HIS A 7 39.22 -18.34 18.98
N SER A 8 39.07 -18.43 17.65
CA SER A 8 38.17 -19.32 16.88
C SER A 8 38.20 -20.79 17.36
N PRO A 9 37.18 -21.59 17.02
CA PRO A 9 37.23 -22.44 15.81
C PRO A 9 35.91 -22.38 14.98
N SER A 10 35.96 -22.33 13.64
CA SER A 10 35.95 -23.47 12.70
C SER A 10 34.86 -24.50 13.05
N HIS A 11 33.92 -24.90 12.19
CA HIS A 11 33.92 -25.17 10.77
C HIS A 11 32.45 -25.36 10.40
N ARG A 12 31.94 -24.72 9.35
CA ARG A 12 31.00 -25.36 8.41
C ARG A 12 30.70 -24.45 7.22
N GLN A 13 31.01 -25.01 6.05
CA GLN A 13 30.35 -24.72 4.78
C GLN A 13 30.95 -23.63 3.89
N HIS A 14 32.29 -23.54 3.87
CA HIS A 14 32.94 -23.39 2.56
C HIS A 14 32.47 -24.50 1.63
N GLY A 15 32.25 -24.12 0.38
CA GLY A 15 32.59 -24.98 -0.73
C GLY A 15 31.47 -25.91 -1.13
N ARG A 16 30.80 -25.51 -2.20
CA ARG A 16 31.10 -26.12 -3.49
C ARG A 16 30.28 -25.39 -4.52
N ARG A 17 31.00 -24.83 -5.49
CA ARG A 17 30.44 -24.34 -6.75
C ARG A 17 29.67 -23.02 -6.48
N TYR A 18 30.04 -21.86 -6.97
CA TYR A 18 30.44 -21.55 -8.33
C TYR A 18 31.26 -20.25 -8.32
N LEU A 19 32.17 -20.12 -7.35
CA LEU A 19 33.21 -19.08 -7.26
C LEU A 19 34.39 -19.36 -8.22
N ARG A 20 34.07 -19.71 -9.47
CA ARG A 20 34.97 -19.79 -10.64
C ARG A 20 34.05 -19.47 -11.82
N ALA A 21 34.08 -18.33 -12.49
CA ALA A 21 35.08 -17.29 -12.66
C ALA A 21 34.28 -15.97 -12.79
N ALA A 22 34.60 -14.86 -12.14
CA ALA A 22 35.84 -14.11 -12.27
C ALA A 22 36.25 -13.93 -13.74
N LEU A 23 35.38 -13.33 -14.56
CA LEU A 23 35.76 -12.70 -15.82
C LEU A 23 35.06 -11.33 -15.94
N THR A 24 35.77 -10.31 -15.46
CA THR A 24 36.01 -9.05 -16.17
C THR A 24 34.90 -8.51 -17.08
N ALA A 25 34.17 -7.51 -16.61
CA ALA A 25 33.87 -6.30 -17.40
C ALA A 25 33.38 -5.18 -16.48
N PHE A 26 34.31 -4.28 -16.15
CA PHE A 26 34.05 -3.00 -15.52
C PHE A 26 33.42 -2.09 -16.58
N VAL A 27 32.09 -2.02 -16.65
CA VAL A 27 31.40 -0.94 -17.37
C VAL A 27 30.91 0.05 -16.33
N VAL A 28 31.64 1.16 -16.25
CA VAL A 28 31.25 2.39 -15.56
C VAL A 28 29.92 2.85 -16.16
N GLY A 29 28.85 2.70 -15.39
CA GLY A 29 27.56 3.34 -15.64
C GLY A 29 27.27 4.33 -14.53
N THR A 30 27.75 5.56 -14.67
CA THR A 30 27.27 6.72 -13.91
C THR A 30 25.86 7.08 -14.40
N GLY A 31 24.90 7.15 -13.49
CA GLY A 31 23.54 7.60 -13.81
C GLY A 31 22.60 7.50 -12.61
N VAL A 32 22.63 8.51 -11.75
CA VAL A 32 21.71 8.71 -10.62
C VAL A 32 20.32 9.10 -11.16
N ALA A 33 19.29 8.77 -10.38
CA ALA A 33 17.93 9.32 -10.35
C ALA A 33 16.86 8.70 -11.27
N ALA A 34 15.99 7.88 -10.66
CA ALA A 34 14.56 7.85 -10.99
C ALA A 34 13.72 7.51 -9.74
N GLY A 35 13.91 8.28 -8.66
CA GLY A 35 12.94 8.36 -7.56
C GLY A 35 11.87 9.41 -7.90
N GLY A 36 10.98 9.12 -8.86
CA GLY A 36 10.04 10.13 -9.40
C GLY A 36 8.61 9.67 -9.66
N ALA A 37 8.26 8.40 -9.47
CA ALA A 37 6.90 7.91 -9.78
C ALA A 37 5.91 8.02 -8.62
N ALA A 38 6.38 8.16 -7.37
CA ALA A 38 5.49 8.04 -6.21
C ALA A 38 4.49 9.21 -6.06
N ARG A 39 4.86 10.44 -6.41
CA ARG A 39 4.02 11.62 -6.12
C ARG A 39 2.95 11.95 -7.16
N ALA A 40 3.20 11.68 -8.44
CA ALA A 40 2.21 11.94 -9.48
C ALA A 40 1.05 10.93 -9.41
N GLN A 41 1.36 9.66 -9.13
CA GLN A 41 0.37 8.59 -9.03
C GLN A 41 -0.57 8.74 -7.83
N ASP A 42 -0.06 9.28 -6.72
CA ASP A 42 -0.88 9.55 -5.53
C ASP A 42 -1.88 10.70 -5.77
N ILE A 43 -1.46 11.79 -6.41
CA ILE A 43 -2.36 12.94 -6.71
C ILE A 43 -3.53 12.50 -7.60
N ASP A 44 -3.25 11.77 -8.70
CA ASP A 44 -4.29 11.30 -9.61
C ASP A 44 -5.27 10.32 -8.92
N ARG A 45 -4.76 9.52 -7.98
CA ARG A 45 -5.53 8.54 -7.19
C ARG A 45 -6.45 9.24 -6.19
N ASP A 46 -5.96 10.29 -5.55
CA ASP A 46 -6.72 11.09 -4.57
C ASP A 46 -7.84 11.89 -5.27
N GLU A 47 -7.55 12.53 -6.41
CA GLU A 47 -8.55 13.25 -7.20
C GLU A 47 -9.67 12.33 -7.70
N ALA A 48 -9.32 11.11 -8.13
CA ALA A 48 -10.30 10.10 -8.52
C ALA A 48 -11.16 9.65 -7.32
N ALA A 49 -10.57 9.49 -6.13
CA ALA A 49 -11.30 9.13 -4.91
C ALA A 49 -12.29 10.23 -4.51
N ASP A 50 -11.86 11.50 -4.57
CA ASP A 50 -12.69 12.67 -4.23
C ASP A 50 -13.92 12.79 -5.13
N ALA A 51 -13.74 12.59 -6.45
CA ALA A 51 -14.86 12.60 -7.39
C ALA A 51 -15.88 11.49 -7.09
N ILE A 52 -15.41 10.26 -6.82
CA ILE A 52 -16.29 9.14 -6.45
C ILE A 52 -17.01 9.44 -5.13
N TYR A 53 -16.31 10.01 -4.16
CA TYR A 53 -16.85 10.35 -2.85
C TYR A 53 -17.93 11.43 -2.94
N ALA A 54 -17.71 12.48 -3.74
CA ALA A 54 -18.70 13.52 -3.98
C ALA A 54 -19.98 12.97 -4.62
N GLU A 55 -19.85 12.07 -5.60
CA GLU A 55 -21.02 11.40 -6.20
C GLU A 55 -21.73 10.49 -5.19
N ALA A 56 -20.97 9.74 -4.38
CA ALA A 56 -21.51 8.89 -3.32
C ALA A 56 -22.36 9.71 -2.32
N LYS A 57 -21.86 10.88 -1.91
CA LYS A 57 -22.59 11.81 -1.04
C LYS A 57 -23.90 12.28 -1.66
N ARG A 58 -23.87 12.73 -2.92
CA ARG A 58 -25.11 13.16 -3.60
C ARG A 58 -26.15 12.04 -3.66
N LEU A 59 -25.73 10.80 -3.92
CA LEU A 59 -26.62 9.64 -3.94
C LEU A 59 -27.15 9.31 -2.53
N TYR A 60 -26.29 9.39 -1.51
CA TYR A 60 -26.65 9.17 -0.12
C TYR A 60 -27.68 10.19 0.38
N GLU A 61 -27.45 11.48 0.11
CA GLU A 61 -28.36 12.58 0.46
C GLU A 61 -29.69 12.47 -0.27
N ALA A 62 -29.70 11.92 -1.49
CA ALA A 62 -30.91 11.59 -2.23
C ALA A 62 -31.61 10.31 -1.73
N GLY A 63 -31.10 9.64 -0.69
CA GLY A 63 -31.63 8.39 -0.16
C GLY A 63 -31.36 7.17 -1.05
N ASN A 64 -30.54 7.30 -2.09
CA ASN A 64 -30.21 6.21 -3.01
C ASN A 64 -29.02 5.39 -2.50
N TYR A 65 -29.22 4.72 -1.36
CA TYR A 65 -28.18 3.94 -0.69
C TYR A 65 -27.65 2.80 -1.55
N MET A 66 -28.52 2.15 -2.34
CA MET A 66 -28.13 1.08 -3.27
C MET A 66 -27.06 1.51 -4.29
N ARG A 67 -27.06 2.78 -4.72
CA ARG A 67 -26.01 3.35 -5.59
C ARG A 67 -24.89 4.03 -4.82
N ALA A 68 -25.15 4.57 -3.64
CA ALA A 68 -24.16 5.25 -2.82
C ALA A 68 -23.15 4.29 -2.16
N CYS A 69 -23.62 3.20 -1.53
CA CYS A 69 -22.76 2.35 -0.72
C CYS A 69 -21.65 1.64 -1.50
N PRO A 70 -21.86 1.17 -2.75
CA PRO A 70 -20.78 0.65 -3.59
C PRO A 70 -19.69 1.69 -3.88
N LYS A 71 -20.04 2.98 -3.98
CA LYS A 71 -19.08 4.07 -4.20
C LYS A 71 -18.30 4.41 -2.93
N PHE A 72 -18.95 4.51 -1.77
CA PHE A 72 -18.22 4.64 -0.51
C PHE A 72 -17.27 3.46 -0.26
N ARG A 73 -17.66 2.23 -0.64
CA ARG A 73 -16.78 1.06 -0.59
C ARG A 73 -15.58 1.21 -1.52
N ALA A 74 -15.75 1.77 -2.70
CA ALA A 74 -14.65 2.03 -3.61
C ALA A 74 -13.68 3.07 -3.03
N VAL A 75 -14.20 4.17 -2.48
CA VAL A 75 -13.38 5.19 -1.78
C VAL A 75 -12.62 4.56 -0.63
N HIS A 76 -13.27 3.78 0.23
CA HIS A 76 -12.61 3.11 1.36
C HIS A 76 -11.51 2.12 0.92
N LYS A 77 -11.65 1.48 -0.24
CA LYS A 77 -10.58 0.64 -0.81
C LYS A 77 -9.40 1.46 -1.34
N ILE A 78 -9.65 2.68 -1.80
CA ILE A 78 -8.60 3.58 -2.29
C ILE A 78 -7.88 4.21 -1.10
N ASP A 79 -8.62 4.82 -0.19
CA ASP A 79 -8.07 5.45 1.02
C ASP A 79 -8.78 4.90 2.27
N PRO A 80 -8.24 3.80 2.85
CA PRO A 80 -8.80 3.21 4.06
C PRO A 80 -8.46 4.11 5.26
N GLY A 81 -9.46 4.84 5.73
CA GLY A 81 -9.36 5.73 6.89
C GLY A 81 -10.67 5.79 7.65
N VAL A 82 -10.63 6.35 8.87
CA VAL A 82 -11.81 6.48 9.74
C VAL A 82 -12.95 7.22 9.02
N GLY A 83 -12.63 8.27 8.26
CA GLY A 83 -13.65 9.00 7.49
C GLY A 83 -14.37 8.14 6.46
N SER A 84 -13.65 7.38 5.64
CA SER A 84 -14.27 6.51 4.61
C SER A 84 -15.00 5.31 5.22
N ALA A 85 -14.50 4.76 6.33
CA ALA A 85 -15.14 3.73 7.13
C ALA A 85 -16.50 4.18 7.70
N LEU A 86 -16.56 5.35 8.34
CA LEU A 86 -17.79 5.89 8.93
C LEU A 86 -18.90 6.07 7.89
N TYR A 87 -18.58 6.66 6.72
CA TYR A 87 -19.57 6.83 5.66
C TYR A 87 -20.03 5.51 5.05
N LEU A 88 -19.14 4.52 4.92
CA LEU A 88 -19.51 3.19 4.44
C LEU A 88 -20.43 2.47 5.44
N GLY A 89 -20.09 2.52 6.72
CA GLY A 89 -20.91 1.97 7.81
C GLY A 89 -22.30 2.57 7.80
N ASP A 90 -22.42 3.90 7.94
CA ASP A 90 -23.70 4.62 7.92
C ASP A 90 -24.53 4.27 6.67
N CYS A 91 -23.90 4.25 5.48
CA CYS A 91 -24.60 3.90 4.25
C CYS A 91 -25.17 2.49 4.29
N LEU A 92 -24.37 1.51 4.74
CA LEU A 92 -24.79 0.11 4.82
C LEU A 92 -25.91 -0.08 5.84
N GLU A 93 -25.90 0.67 6.95
CA GLU A 93 -27.02 0.67 7.90
C GLU A 93 -28.31 1.20 7.24
N LYS A 94 -28.22 2.31 6.50
CA LYS A 94 -29.38 2.86 5.77
C LYS A 94 -29.86 1.95 4.64
N GLU A 95 -28.99 1.13 4.05
CA GLU A 95 -29.34 0.09 3.09
C GLU A 95 -29.94 -1.17 3.77
N GLY A 96 -29.91 -1.26 5.10
CA GLY A 96 -30.41 -2.42 5.87
C GLY A 96 -29.40 -3.57 6.02
N LYS A 97 -28.11 -3.33 5.72
CA LYS A 97 -27.03 -4.32 5.79
C LYS A 97 -26.19 -4.17 7.06
N LEU A 98 -26.83 -4.29 8.21
CA LEU A 98 -26.19 -4.08 9.53
C LEU A 98 -24.94 -4.94 9.75
N ALA A 99 -24.98 -6.22 9.38
CA ALA A 99 -23.80 -7.10 9.51
C ALA A 99 -22.60 -6.56 8.72
N SER A 100 -22.83 -6.10 7.48
CA SER A 100 -21.77 -5.51 6.65
C SER A 100 -21.33 -4.12 7.12
N ALA A 101 -22.20 -3.38 7.83
CA ALA A 101 -21.83 -2.09 8.41
C ALA A 101 -20.81 -2.27 9.53
N MET A 102 -20.94 -3.32 10.35
CA MET A 102 -19.95 -3.64 11.39
C MET A 102 -18.57 -3.92 10.81
N ASP A 103 -18.50 -4.61 9.67
CA ASP A 103 -17.24 -4.90 8.98
C ASP A 103 -16.56 -3.64 8.40
N ALA A 104 -17.23 -2.50 8.38
CA ALA A 104 -16.66 -1.24 7.88
C ALA A 104 -15.85 -0.48 8.93
N PHE A 105 -15.98 -0.81 10.22
CA PHE A 105 -15.27 -0.17 11.35
C PHE A 105 -14.07 -1.01 11.80
#